data_AF-A0A969P8N3-F1
#
_entry.id   AF-A0A969P8N3-F1
#
_cell.length_a   1.000
_cell.length_b   1.000
_cell.length_c   1.000
_cell.angle_alpha   90.00
_cell.angle_beta   90.00
_cell.angle_gamma   90.00
#
_symmetry.space_group_name_H-M   'P 1'
#
loop_
_entity.id
_entity.type
_entity.pdbx_description
1 polymer ?
#
loop_
_entity_poly.entity_id
_entity_poly.type
_entity_poly.pdbx_seq_one_letter_code
_entity_poly.pdbx_strand_id
1 'polypeptide(L)'
;MNSCISHDLTQKAPEVIAPFQRLLAVGETKRSGLILCKVHYAEFAGPGAVIGCPVEPTYSSVIAIGSPEIFEVVTHEQRQKAYSRRIQWVRWLHKIVAQPDPIQRAEKLFAGFEEFFGGEVLADIPDTVLALLAGVLPQTIASLRSHTPHLKAAGNFTWHLHPEQFHTHVNALDWRALQPSVSKPTPAARANPPEPMSTLPYSA
;
A
#
# COMPACT_ATOMS: atom_id res chain seq x y z
N MET A 1 9.27 3.67 64.25
CA MET A 1 8.91 2.49 63.44
C MET A 1 8.09 2.97 62.25
N ASN A 2 8.65 2.76 61.06
CA ASN A 2 8.07 2.69 59.71
C ASN A 2 7.44 3.92 59.04
N SER A 3 8.27 4.53 58.18
CA SER A 3 8.00 5.16 56.88
C SER A 3 7.20 4.26 55.92
N CYS A 4 6.47 4.84 54.96
CA CYS A 4 6.56 4.59 53.50
C CYS A 4 5.37 5.25 52.75
N ILE A 5 5.58 6.37 52.06
CA ILE A 5 5.87 6.49 50.60
C ILE A 5 4.60 6.40 49.74
N SER A 6 4.19 7.56 49.23
CA SER A 6 3.39 7.72 48.03
C SER A 6 4.17 7.22 46.81
N HIS A 7 3.59 6.33 46.01
CA HIS A 7 3.95 6.24 44.60
C HIS A 7 2.71 5.92 43.75
N ASP A 8 2.39 6.90 42.92
CA ASP A 8 1.77 6.80 41.61
C ASP A 8 2.23 5.54 40.86
N LEU A 9 1.29 4.89 40.15
CA LEU A 9 1.49 4.33 38.81
C LEU A 9 0.13 3.81 38.34
N THR A 10 -0.60 4.72 37.68
CA THR A 10 -1.49 4.48 36.55
C THR A 10 -1.37 3.06 35.99
N GLN A 11 -2.36 2.20 36.28
CA GLN A 11 -2.51 0.91 35.61
C GLN A 11 -2.88 1.15 34.15
N LYS A 12 -1.87 1.41 33.31
CA LYS A 12 -2.01 1.31 31.85
C LYS A 12 -2.18 -0.18 31.57
N ALA A 13 -3.42 -0.56 31.24
CA ALA A 13 -3.77 -1.90 30.80
C ALA A 13 -2.76 -2.39 29.76
N PRO A 14 -2.39 -3.69 29.77
CA PRO A 14 -1.42 -4.22 28.82
C PRO A 14 -1.97 -3.99 27.42
N GLU A 15 -1.33 -3.08 26.69
CA GLU A 15 -1.57 -2.86 25.27
C GLU A 15 -1.28 -4.21 24.60
N VAL A 16 -2.35 -4.93 24.26
CA VAL A 16 -2.26 -6.20 23.55
C VAL A 16 -1.72 -5.88 22.16
N ILE A 17 -0.40 -5.84 22.04
CA ILE A 17 0.30 -5.85 20.76
C ILE A 17 0.12 -7.28 20.25
N ALA A 18 -1.02 -7.56 19.62
CA ALA A 18 -1.09 -8.73 18.76
C ALA A 18 0.06 -8.59 17.74
N PRO A 19 0.68 -9.69 17.28
CA PRO A 19 1.76 -9.64 16.31
C PRO A 19 1.18 -9.27 14.94
N PHE A 20 0.70 -8.04 14.81
CA PHE A 20 0.23 -7.48 13.55
C PHE A 20 1.46 -7.26 12.70
N GLN A 21 1.60 -8.10 11.66
CA GLN A 21 2.55 -7.93 10.56
C GLN A 21 2.73 -6.45 10.20
N ARG A 22 3.99 -6.09 9.87
CA ARG A 22 4.38 -4.72 9.54
C ARG A 22 3.38 -4.10 8.57
N LEU A 23 2.83 -2.96 8.97
CA LEU A 23 1.84 -2.23 8.20
C LEU A 23 2.57 -1.07 7.52
N LEU A 24 2.33 -0.86 6.22
CA LEU A 24 2.98 0.20 5.47
C LEU A 24 1.95 1.28 5.10
N ALA A 25 2.39 2.51 4.94
CA ALA A 25 1.56 3.60 4.45
C ALA A 25 2.31 4.48 3.44
N VAL A 26 1.54 5.10 2.55
CA VAL A 26 2.03 6.15 1.64
C VAL A 26 2.36 7.39 2.46
N GLY A 27 3.51 8.00 2.20
CA GLY A 27 3.92 9.30 2.72
C GLY A 27 2.84 10.37 2.55
N GLU A 28 2.87 11.38 3.42
CA GLU A 28 1.94 12.52 3.33
C GLU A 28 2.36 13.57 2.29
N THR A 29 3.33 13.24 1.43
CA THR A 29 3.79 14.06 0.31
C THR A 29 2.60 14.41 -0.58
N LYS A 30 2.40 15.72 -0.79
CA LYS A 30 1.30 16.21 -1.63
C LYS A 30 1.56 15.76 -3.06
N ARG A 31 0.54 15.18 -3.71
CA ARG A 31 0.55 14.72 -5.12
C ARG A 31 1.30 13.41 -5.42
N SER A 32 1.32 12.47 -4.47
CA SER A 32 1.79 11.10 -4.74
C SER A 32 0.80 10.05 -4.26
N GLY A 33 0.88 8.83 -4.80
CA GLY A 33 0.01 7.74 -4.39
C GLY A 33 0.38 6.44 -5.09
N LEU A 34 -0.31 5.36 -4.73
CA LEU A 34 -0.19 4.07 -5.39
C LEU A 34 -1.55 3.65 -5.96
N ILE A 35 -1.54 3.09 -7.16
CA ILE A 35 -2.63 2.28 -7.69
C ILE A 35 -2.30 0.82 -7.43
N LEU A 36 -3.16 0.15 -6.70
CA LEU A 36 -3.03 -1.26 -6.34
C LEU A 36 -3.94 -2.07 -7.28
N CYS A 37 -3.34 -2.75 -8.26
CA CYS A 37 -4.10 -3.47 -9.28
C CYS A 37 -4.37 -4.90 -8.83
N LYS A 38 -5.65 -5.27 -8.73
CA LYS A 38 -6.12 -6.65 -8.56
C LYS A 38 -6.58 -7.18 -9.93
N VAL A 39 -6.92 -8.46 -9.97
CA VAL A 39 -7.25 -9.16 -11.24
C VAL A 39 -8.41 -8.49 -11.99
N HIS A 40 -9.41 -7.97 -11.26
CA HIS A 40 -10.65 -7.46 -11.87
C HIS A 40 -10.94 -5.99 -11.56
N TYR A 41 -10.15 -5.35 -10.70
CA TYR A 41 -10.35 -3.96 -10.32
C TYR A 41 -9.05 -3.38 -9.75
N ALA A 42 -8.99 -2.06 -9.60
CA ALA A 42 -7.88 -1.38 -8.96
C ALA A 42 -8.37 -0.52 -7.79
N GLU A 43 -7.48 -0.32 -6.82
CA GLU A 43 -7.72 0.54 -5.66
C GLU A 43 -6.69 1.66 -5.64
N PHE A 44 -7.08 2.83 -5.13
CA PHE A 44 -6.18 3.96 -5.00
C PHE A 44 -5.76 4.20 -3.55
N ALA A 45 -4.46 4.20 -3.28
CA ALA A 45 -3.84 4.59 -2.01
C ALA A 45 -3.20 5.98 -2.18
N GLY A 46 -3.92 7.03 -1.80
CA GLY A 46 -3.36 8.39 -1.80
C GLY A 46 -2.52 8.69 -0.56
N PRO A 47 -2.06 9.95 -0.39
CA PRO A 47 -1.18 10.32 0.73
C PRO A 47 -1.75 9.95 2.10
N GLY A 48 -0.87 9.42 2.94
CA GLY A 48 -1.20 8.92 4.28
C GLY A 48 -2.04 7.64 4.30
N ALA A 49 -2.42 7.07 3.16
CA ALA A 49 -3.20 5.83 3.13
C ALA A 49 -2.34 4.62 3.48
N VAL A 50 -2.90 3.71 4.27
CA VAL A 50 -2.30 2.39 4.49
C VAL A 50 -2.28 1.57 3.20
N ILE A 51 -1.21 0.78 3.00
CA ILE A 51 -0.99 -0.09 1.86
C ILE A 51 -0.79 -1.52 2.38
N GLY A 52 -1.60 -2.44 1.85
CA GLY A 52 -1.52 -3.84 2.23
C GLY A 52 -2.25 -4.15 3.54
N CYS A 53 -3.03 -5.22 3.50
CA CYS A 53 -3.56 -5.89 4.66
C CYS A 53 -3.00 -7.32 4.63
N PRO A 54 -2.58 -7.90 5.77
CA PRO A 54 -2.05 -9.26 5.81
C PRO A 54 -3.01 -10.35 5.31
N VAL A 55 -4.28 -10.01 5.10
CA VAL A 55 -5.36 -10.92 4.71
C VAL A 55 -5.80 -10.71 3.24
N GLU A 56 -5.19 -9.77 2.51
CA GLU A 56 -5.66 -9.41 1.16
C GLU A 56 -5.03 -10.22 0.02
N PRO A 57 -5.78 -10.46 -1.08
CA PRO A 57 -5.27 -11.14 -2.25
C PRO A 57 -4.08 -10.39 -2.85
N THR A 58 -3.12 -11.17 -3.36
CA THR A 58 -1.92 -10.67 -4.03
C THR A 58 -2.26 -9.67 -5.13
N TYR A 59 -1.67 -8.47 -5.07
CA TYR A 59 -1.76 -7.49 -6.15
C TYR A 59 -1.08 -8.05 -7.41
N SER A 60 -1.77 -7.92 -8.54
CA SER A 60 -1.23 -8.27 -9.85
C SER A 60 -0.13 -7.30 -10.29
N SER A 61 -0.28 -6.03 -9.92
CA SER A 61 0.74 -4.99 -10.09
C SER A 61 0.48 -3.82 -9.12
N VAL A 62 1.52 -3.04 -8.86
CA VAL A 62 1.44 -1.79 -8.09
C VAL A 62 2.07 -0.68 -8.92
N ILE A 63 1.36 0.42 -9.08
CA ILE A 63 1.78 1.54 -9.92
C ILE A 63 1.96 2.76 -9.04
N ALA A 64 3.18 3.30 -9.01
CA ALA A 64 3.43 4.58 -8.36
C ALA A 64 2.94 5.75 -9.22
N ILE A 65 2.33 6.72 -8.55
CA ILE A 65 2.00 8.03 -9.09
C ILE A 65 2.73 9.05 -8.24
N GLY A 66 3.41 10.03 -8.84
CA GLY A 66 4.26 10.89 -8.02
C GLY A 66 5.58 10.20 -7.69
N SER A 67 6.16 10.64 -6.57
CA SER A 67 7.28 9.96 -5.92
C SER A 67 6.85 9.58 -4.50
N PRO A 68 5.98 8.57 -4.34
CA PRO A 68 5.44 8.21 -3.04
C PRO A 68 6.51 7.61 -2.15
N GLU A 69 6.73 8.22 -1.00
CA GLU A 69 7.49 7.60 0.08
C GLU A 69 6.65 6.52 0.76
N ILE A 70 7.29 5.46 1.26
CA ILE A 70 6.63 4.38 1.98
C ILE A 70 7.23 4.29 3.36
N PHE A 71 6.40 4.33 4.39
CA PHE A 71 6.86 4.24 5.77
C PHE A 71 6.11 3.18 6.56
N GLU A 72 6.78 2.67 7.60
CA GLU A 72 6.20 1.69 8.51
C GLU A 72 5.30 2.37 9.55
N VAL A 73 4.12 1.79 9.73
CA VAL A 73 3.10 2.24 10.68
C VAL A 73 3.21 1.40 11.94
N VAL A 74 3.81 1.99 12.98
CA VAL A 74 4.19 1.28 14.19
C VAL A 74 3.14 1.47 15.29
N THR A 75 2.75 2.72 15.57
CA THR A 75 1.90 3.05 16.71
C THR A 75 0.40 2.90 16.39
N HIS A 76 -0.41 2.65 17.42
CA HIS A 76 -1.87 2.59 17.27
C HIS A 76 -2.46 3.86 16.64
N GLU A 77 -1.98 5.04 17.05
CA GLU A 77 -2.41 6.32 16.49
C GLU A 77 -2.09 6.45 14.99
N GLN A 78 -0.86 6.07 14.59
CA GLN A 78 -0.48 6.05 13.17
C GLN A 78 -1.35 5.08 12.37
N ARG A 79 -1.67 3.91 12.93
CA ARG A 79 -2.59 2.93 12.31
C ARG A 79 -3.96 3.54 12.10
N GLN A 80 -4.55 4.10 13.15
CA GLN A 80 -5.88 4.71 13.07
C GLN A 80 -5.91 5.85 12.02
N LYS A 81 -4.88 6.70 11.99
CA LYS A 81 -4.75 7.77 10.99
C LYS A 81 -4.65 7.19 9.57
N ALA A 82 -3.78 6.21 9.35
CA ALA A 82 -3.53 5.64 8.03
C ALA A 82 -4.74 4.88 7.47
N TYR A 83 -5.46 4.14 8.32
CA TYR A 83 -6.73 3.51 7.95
C TYR A 83 -7.81 4.54 7.63
N SER A 84 -7.90 5.61 8.43
CA SER A 84 -8.87 6.69 8.18
C SER A 84 -8.62 7.35 6.82
N ARG A 85 -7.36 7.61 6.46
CA ARG A 85 -6.97 8.11 5.13
C ARG A 85 -7.32 7.13 4.02
N ARG A 86 -7.02 5.83 4.19
CA ARG A 86 -7.39 4.80 3.21
C ARG A 86 -8.90 4.77 2.96
N ILE A 87 -9.71 4.84 4.02
CA ILE A 87 -11.18 4.89 3.90
C ILE A 87 -11.63 6.15 3.14
N GLN A 88 -11.01 7.31 3.39
CA GLN A 88 -11.32 8.54 2.64
C GLN A 88 -11.08 8.37 1.14
N TRP A 89 -9.92 7.83 0.75
CA TRP A 89 -9.58 7.59 -0.66
C TRP A 89 -10.50 6.56 -1.32
N VAL A 90 -10.81 5.46 -0.62
CA VAL A 90 -11.78 4.47 -1.10
C VAL A 90 -13.16 5.09 -1.30
N ARG A 91 -13.64 5.92 -0.35
CA ARG A 91 -14.93 6.61 -0.47
C ARG A 91 -14.94 7.61 -1.62
N TRP A 92 -13.85 8.32 -1.85
CA TRP A 92 -13.71 9.25 -2.97
C TRP A 92 -13.81 8.51 -4.30
N LEU A 93 -13.03 7.43 -4.48
CA LEU A 93 -13.09 6.61 -5.69
C LEU A 93 -14.48 5.97 -5.86
N HIS A 94 -15.10 5.50 -4.76
CA HIS A 94 -16.45 4.94 -4.78
C HIS A 94 -17.50 5.93 -5.32
N LYS A 95 -17.41 7.22 -4.96
CA LYS A 95 -18.31 8.27 -5.48
C LYS A 95 -18.17 8.47 -6.99
N ILE A 96 -16.97 8.26 -7.52
CA ILE A 96 -16.70 8.31 -8.96
C ILE A 96 -17.29 7.07 -9.63
N VAL A 97 -17.02 5.87 -9.12
CA VAL A 97 -17.49 4.64 -9.77
C VAL A 97 -18.98 4.37 -9.59
N ALA A 98 -19.64 5.04 -8.63
CA ALA A 98 -21.09 4.96 -8.45
C ALA A 98 -21.89 5.70 -9.54
N GLN A 99 -21.25 6.42 -10.46
CA GLN A 99 -21.98 7.04 -11.58
C GLN A 99 -22.47 5.96 -12.56
N PRO A 100 -23.74 6.03 -13.00
CA PRO A 100 -24.31 4.99 -13.85
C PRO A 100 -23.66 4.96 -15.25
N ASP A 101 -23.34 6.13 -15.80
CA ASP A 101 -22.76 6.28 -17.12
C ASP A 101 -21.24 6.04 -17.12
N PRO A 102 -20.71 5.11 -17.94
CA PRO A 102 -19.28 4.80 -17.96
C PRO A 102 -18.39 5.96 -18.44
N ILE A 103 -18.88 6.81 -19.34
CA ILE A 103 -18.09 7.96 -19.81
C ILE A 103 -17.94 8.96 -18.67
N GLN A 104 -19.02 9.28 -17.95
CA GLN A 104 -18.97 10.14 -16.77
C GLN A 104 -18.08 9.58 -15.66
N ARG A 105 -18.03 8.25 -15.45
CA ARG A 105 -17.07 7.64 -14.51
C ARG A 105 -15.63 7.96 -14.89
N ALA A 106 -15.29 7.78 -16.17
CA ALA A 106 -13.96 8.08 -16.69
C ALA A 106 -13.64 9.58 -16.59
N GLU A 107 -14.53 10.46 -17.01
CA GLU A 107 -14.34 11.92 -16.93
C GLU A 107 -14.11 12.40 -15.50
N LYS A 108 -14.91 11.93 -14.54
CA LYS A 108 -14.74 12.29 -13.13
C LYS A 108 -13.45 11.74 -12.53
N LEU A 109 -13.04 10.53 -12.94
CA LEU A 109 -11.74 9.99 -12.54
C LEU A 109 -10.61 10.89 -13.06
N PHE A 110 -10.66 11.26 -14.33
CA PHE A 110 -9.66 12.09 -14.97
C PHE A 110 -9.58 13.47 -14.32
N ALA A 111 -10.71 14.16 -14.16
CA ALA A 111 -10.76 15.46 -13.51
C ALA A 111 -10.19 15.41 -12.08
N GLY A 112 -10.56 14.37 -11.30
CA GLY A 112 -10.07 14.21 -9.93
C GLY A 112 -8.58 13.89 -9.85
N PHE A 113 -8.05 13.11 -10.79
CA PHE A 113 -6.61 12.82 -10.87
C PHE A 113 -5.82 14.03 -11.37
N GLU A 114 -6.33 14.75 -12.37
CA GLU A 114 -5.68 15.95 -12.92
C GLU A 114 -5.62 17.07 -11.88
N GLU A 115 -6.70 17.31 -11.13
CA GLU A 115 -6.72 18.28 -10.04
C GLU A 115 -5.67 17.95 -8.96
N PHE A 116 -5.47 16.66 -8.68
CA PHE A 116 -4.59 16.22 -7.60
C PHE A 116 -3.12 16.04 -8.03
N PHE A 117 -2.88 15.47 -9.20
CA PHE A 117 -1.55 15.07 -9.69
C PHE A 117 -1.02 15.92 -10.85
N GLY A 118 -1.90 16.65 -11.54
CA GLY A 118 -1.60 17.32 -12.81
C GLY A 118 -1.85 16.41 -14.02
N GLY A 119 -2.07 17.03 -15.19
CA GLY A 119 -2.43 16.32 -16.42
C GLY A 119 -1.31 15.47 -17.01
N GLU A 120 -0.05 15.86 -16.83
CA GLU A 120 1.13 15.13 -17.35
C GLU A 120 1.21 13.71 -16.77
N VAL A 121 1.02 13.60 -15.46
CA VAL A 121 1.08 12.31 -14.75
C VAL A 121 -0.03 11.37 -15.21
N LEU A 122 -1.19 11.90 -15.58
CA LEU A 122 -2.33 11.11 -16.02
C LEU A 122 -2.15 10.53 -17.43
N ALA A 123 -1.32 11.17 -18.25
CA ALA A 123 -0.96 10.67 -19.58
C ALA A 123 -0.08 9.41 -19.50
N ASP A 124 0.77 9.31 -18.47
CA ASP A 124 1.69 8.20 -18.26
C ASP A 124 1.02 6.94 -17.67
N ILE A 125 -0.19 7.07 -17.12
CA ILE A 125 -0.92 5.92 -16.57
C ILE A 125 -1.54 5.11 -17.71
N PRO A 126 -1.33 3.77 -17.76
CA PRO A 126 -1.94 2.91 -18.79
C PRO A 126 -3.47 2.96 -18.79
N ASP A 127 -4.08 2.94 -19.97
CA ASP A 127 -5.54 2.94 -20.14
C ASP A 127 -6.22 1.80 -19.38
N THR A 128 -5.57 0.62 -19.37
CA THR A 128 -6.07 -0.58 -18.66
C THR A 128 -6.16 -0.35 -17.15
N VAL A 129 -5.24 0.42 -16.57
CA VAL A 129 -5.21 0.72 -15.14
C VAL A 129 -6.29 1.74 -14.78
N LEU A 130 -6.40 2.81 -15.57
CA LEU A 130 -7.46 3.81 -15.41
C LEU A 130 -8.85 3.17 -15.58
N ALA A 131 -8.98 2.23 -16.51
CA ALA A 131 -10.20 1.47 -16.71
C ALA A 131 -10.57 0.62 -15.48
N LEU A 132 -9.57 -0.06 -14.87
CA LEU A 132 -9.76 -0.83 -13.63
C LEU A 132 -10.15 0.06 -12.43
N LEU A 133 -9.63 1.29 -12.36
CA LEU A 133 -10.00 2.26 -11.32
C LEU A 133 -11.42 2.81 -11.51
N ALA A 134 -11.80 3.16 -12.74
CA ALA A 134 -13.10 3.73 -13.06
C ALA A 134 -14.22 2.67 -13.20
N GLY A 135 -13.89 1.38 -13.22
CA GLY A 135 -14.86 0.32 -13.49
C GLY A 135 -15.47 0.45 -14.89
N VAL A 136 -14.63 0.66 -15.90
CA VAL A 136 -15.00 0.81 -17.31
C VAL A 136 -14.13 -0.07 -18.19
N LEU A 137 -14.43 -0.10 -19.49
CA LEU A 137 -13.61 -0.83 -20.46
C LEU A 137 -12.44 0.05 -20.93
N PRO A 138 -11.27 -0.51 -21.25
CA PRO A 138 -10.10 0.26 -21.72
C PRO A 138 -10.41 1.17 -22.92
N GLN A 139 -11.28 0.75 -23.83
CA GLN A 139 -11.70 1.56 -24.98
C GLN A 139 -12.47 2.83 -24.57
N THR A 140 -13.16 2.82 -23.42
CA THR A 140 -13.83 4.01 -22.88
C THR A 140 -12.79 5.07 -22.51
N ILE A 141 -11.69 4.64 -21.87
CA ILE A 141 -10.56 5.50 -21.51
C ILE A 141 -9.84 6.01 -22.77
N ALA A 142 -9.52 5.11 -23.70
CA ALA A 142 -8.84 5.45 -24.94
C ALA A 142 -9.63 6.47 -25.77
N SER A 143 -10.96 6.30 -25.86
CA SER A 143 -11.85 7.25 -26.52
C SER A 143 -11.83 8.61 -25.82
N LEU A 144 -11.89 8.67 -24.49
CA LEU A 144 -11.83 9.94 -23.78
C LEU A 144 -10.48 10.65 -24.01
N ARG A 145 -9.37 9.92 -23.92
CA ARG A 145 -8.02 10.42 -24.21
C ARG A 145 -7.88 10.87 -25.67
N SER A 146 -8.59 10.24 -26.61
CA SER A 146 -8.55 10.64 -28.03
C SER A 146 -9.23 11.97 -28.30
N HIS A 147 -10.35 12.23 -27.63
CA HIS A 147 -11.20 13.42 -27.80
C HIS A 147 -10.76 14.61 -26.93
N THR A 148 -9.87 14.38 -25.97
CA THR A 148 -9.44 15.38 -25.00
C THR A 148 -7.94 15.65 -25.18
N PRO A 149 -7.54 16.52 -26.13
CA PRO A 149 -6.14 16.70 -26.55
C PRO A 149 -5.22 17.27 -25.45
N HIS A 150 -5.74 17.94 -24.42
CA HIS A 150 -4.91 18.38 -23.29
C HIS A 150 -4.39 17.21 -22.44
N LEU A 151 -5.04 16.05 -22.50
CA LEU A 151 -4.58 14.80 -21.87
C LEU A 151 -3.59 14.01 -22.75
N LYS A 152 -3.33 14.47 -23.99
CA LYS A 152 -2.38 13.86 -24.94
C LYS A 152 -0.99 14.49 -24.93
N ALA A 153 -0.78 15.58 -24.19
CA ALA A 153 0.44 16.40 -24.30
C ALA A 153 1.76 15.73 -23.86
N ALA A 154 1.77 14.45 -23.47
CA ALA A 154 2.98 13.68 -23.18
C ALA A 154 3.31 12.59 -24.23
N GLY A 155 2.71 12.64 -25.44
CA GLY A 155 3.02 11.72 -26.54
C GLY A 155 3.96 12.33 -27.57
N ASN A 156 5.28 12.15 -27.39
CA ASN A 156 6.42 12.46 -28.29
C ASN A 156 7.28 13.66 -27.86
N PHE A 157 8.16 13.48 -26.88
CA PHE A 157 9.38 14.30 -26.81
C PHE A 157 10.52 13.53 -26.12
N THR A 158 11.56 13.17 -26.89
CA THR A 158 12.90 12.91 -26.37
C THR A 158 13.50 14.23 -25.91
N TRP A 159 13.59 14.45 -24.61
CA TRP A 159 14.47 15.49 -24.04
C TRP A 159 15.66 14.84 -23.34
N HIS A 160 16.83 15.31 -23.73
CA HIS A 160 18.08 15.06 -23.05
C HIS A 160 18.00 15.63 -21.62
N LEU A 161 18.25 14.77 -20.64
CA LEU A 161 18.22 15.04 -19.21
C LEU A 161 19.06 16.26 -18.79
N HIS A 162 18.49 17.11 -17.95
CA HIS A 162 19.23 17.87 -16.93
C HIS A 162 18.71 17.40 -15.55
N PRO A 163 19.55 16.91 -14.61
CA PRO A 163 19.13 15.88 -13.65
C PRO A 163 18.44 16.35 -12.36
N GLU A 164 17.97 17.60 -12.25
CA GLU A 164 17.67 18.20 -10.94
C GLU A 164 16.26 18.81 -10.80
N GLN A 165 15.33 18.58 -11.74
CA GLN A 165 13.97 19.12 -11.62
C GLN A 165 12.89 18.07 -11.94
N PHE A 166 12.18 17.68 -10.88
CA PHE A 166 10.90 16.96 -10.83
C PHE A 166 10.68 15.89 -11.90
N HIS A 167 11.26 14.71 -11.68
CA HIS A 167 10.89 13.52 -12.45
C HIS A 167 9.88 12.71 -11.65
N THR A 168 8.62 12.78 -12.07
CA THR A 168 7.55 11.94 -11.53
C THR A 168 7.54 10.63 -12.28
N HIS A 169 8.06 9.56 -11.68
CA HIS A 169 8.17 8.27 -12.36
C HIS A 169 6.97 7.36 -12.08
N VAL A 170 6.24 6.98 -13.13
CA VAL A 170 5.29 5.86 -13.07
C VAL A 170 6.08 4.56 -13.18
N ASN A 171 6.42 3.98 -12.03
CA ASN A 171 7.14 2.70 -11.98
C ASN A 171 6.20 1.57 -11.54
N ALA A 172 6.26 0.45 -12.26
CA ALA A 172 5.75 -0.81 -11.76
C ALA A 172 6.63 -1.25 -10.58
N LEU A 173 6.09 -1.21 -9.36
CA LEU A 173 6.78 -1.73 -8.19
C LEU A 173 6.54 -3.24 -8.08
N ASP A 174 7.62 -4.00 -7.94
CA ASP A 174 7.51 -5.38 -7.47
C ASP A 174 7.14 -5.35 -5.98
N TRP A 175 5.85 -5.56 -5.72
CA TRP A 175 5.31 -5.58 -4.36
C TRP A 175 5.98 -6.66 -3.47
N ARG A 176 6.56 -7.72 -4.06
CA ARG A 176 7.27 -8.77 -3.33
C ARG A 176 8.61 -8.27 -2.78
N ALA A 177 9.26 -7.32 -3.44
CA ALA A 177 10.49 -6.69 -2.95
C ALA A 177 10.26 -5.81 -1.71
N LEU A 178 9.00 -5.44 -1.42
CA LEU A 178 8.59 -4.75 -0.21
C LEU A 178 8.22 -5.73 0.93
N GLN A 179 8.17 -7.03 0.67
CA GLN A 179 7.98 -8.04 1.71
C GLN A 179 9.33 -8.46 2.31
N PRO A 180 9.43 -8.62 3.65
CA PRO A 180 10.66 -9.13 4.24
C PRO A 180 10.94 -10.56 3.75
N SER A 181 12.21 -10.85 3.49
CA SER A 181 12.69 -12.21 3.29
C SER A 181 12.26 -13.06 4.48
N VAL A 182 11.40 -14.05 4.24
CA VAL A 182 11.10 -15.08 5.25
C VAL A 182 12.38 -15.88 5.44
N SER A 183 13.18 -15.54 6.46
CA SER A 183 14.24 -16.44 6.92
C SER A 183 13.56 -17.69 7.45
N LYS A 184 13.81 -18.83 6.78
CA LYS A 184 13.34 -20.14 7.25
C LYS A 184 13.75 -20.31 8.72
N PRO A 185 12.86 -20.75 9.61
CA PRO A 185 13.29 -21.14 10.95
C PRO A 185 14.30 -22.28 10.82
N THR A 186 15.50 -22.04 11.33
CA THR A 186 16.53 -23.07 11.53
C THR A 186 15.88 -24.22 12.31
N PRO A 187 15.97 -25.48 11.82
CA PRO A 187 15.42 -26.60 12.56
C PRO A 187 16.14 -26.69 13.91
N ALA A 188 15.37 -26.58 14.99
CA ALA A 188 15.87 -26.76 16.34
C ALA A 188 16.59 -28.11 16.42
N ALA A 189 17.84 -28.08 16.87
CA ALA A 189 18.63 -29.28 17.11
C ALA A 189 17.85 -30.21 18.06
N ARG A 190 17.54 -31.42 17.57
CA ARG A 190 17.00 -32.50 18.42
C ARG A 190 18.00 -32.75 19.55
N ALA A 191 17.61 -32.43 20.77
CA ALA A 191 18.27 -32.95 21.96
C ALA A 191 18.08 -34.49 21.98
N ASN A 192 19.19 -35.22 22.01
CA ASN A 192 19.16 -36.68 22.17
C ASN A 192 18.57 -37.03 23.55
N PRO A 193 17.74 -38.08 23.66
CA PRO A 193 17.29 -38.58 24.96
C PRO A 193 18.46 -39.21 25.73
N PRO A 194 18.45 -39.14 27.08
CA PRO A 194 19.50 -39.75 27.91
C PRO A 194 19.45 -41.28 27.81
N GLU A 195 20.63 -41.89 27.68
CA GLU A 195 20.81 -43.35 27.64
C GLU A 195 20.33 -44.02 28.94
N PRO A 196 19.70 -45.20 28.88
CA PRO A 196 19.28 -45.92 30.08
C PRO A 196 20.49 -46.55 30.80
N MET A 197 20.58 -46.31 32.11
CA MET A 197 21.57 -46.90 33.01
C MET A 197 21.54 -48.43 33.02
N SER A 198 22.71 -49.02 32.83
CA SER A 198 23.04 -50.44 33.02
C SER A 198 22.61 -50.94 34.40
N THR A 199 21.83 -52.01 34.44
CA THR A 199 21.48 -52.75 35.65
C THR A 199 22.67 -53.59 36.14
N LEU A 200 23.00 -53.48 37.43
CA LEU A 200 23.85 -54.45 38.14
C LEU A 200 22.95 -55.51 38.79
N PRO A 201 23.37 -56.79 38.85
CA PRO A 201 22.57 -57.86 39.43
C PRO A 201 22.62 -57.84 40.97
N TYR A 202 21.46 -57.99 41.59
CA TYR A 202 21.31 -58.24 43.02
C TYR A 202 21.60 -59.72 43.29
N SER A 203 22.46 -60.01 44.27
CA SER A 203 22.73 -61.38 44.75
C SER A 203 21.86 -61.68 45.97
N ALA A 204 21.11 -62.78 45.91
CA ALA A 204 20.81 -63.71 47.00
C ALA A 204 20.09 -64.94 46.42
#